data_AF-A0A8T4KYS4-F1
#
_entry.id   AF-A0A8T4KYS4-F1
#
_cell.length_a   1.000
_cell.length_b   1.000
_cell.length_c   1.000
_cell.angle_alpha   90.00
_cell.angle_beta   90.00
_cell.angle_gamma   90.00
#
_symmetry.space_group_name_H-M   'P 1'
#
loop_
_entity.id
_entity.type
_entity.pdbx_description
1 polymer ?
#
loop_
_entity_poly.entity_id
_entity_poly.type
_entity_poly.pdbx_seq_one_letter_code
_entity_poly.pdbx_strand_id
1 'polypeptide(L)'
;MSSHTRRLLRGPDNSFLLTTKPFAKPTRHNTIGFELSLKSVEPPFSSKLDEELDFLCSSFGFSEPFGKQNSASLVFKELVKNARMHFPLKTASTLSMLSSSELSRRLRLSRGAIINQLNNLQRSGLVVKRGRLYGVRSNSILRTIEELEADVSKVFEKTKKVAKQIDEDFGMLG
;
A
#
# COMPACT_ATOMS: atom_id res chain seq x y z
N MET A 1 22.65 -6.72 -21.75
CA MET A 1 22.34 -7.30 -23.07
C MET A 1 20.82 -7.44 -23.17
N SER A 2 20.15 -6.67 -24.04
CA SER A 2 18.68 -6.63 -24.13
C SER A 2 18.21 -7.49 -25.31
N SER A 3 17.52 -8.58 -25.00
CA SER A 3 16.92 -9.51 -25.96
C SER A 3 15.74 -8.85 -26.69
N HIS A 4 15.95 -8.50 -27.95
CA HIS A 4 14.91 -8.00 -28.85
C HIS A 4 14.29 -9.16 -29.62
N THR A 5 13.01 -9.46 -29.41
CA THR A 5 12.28 -10.43 -30.23
C THR A 5 11.88 -9.76 -31.55
N ARG A 6 12.56 -10.10 -32.65
CA ARG A 6 12.20 -9.63 -34.01
C ARG A 6 11.11 -10.52 -34.59
N ARG A 7 10.04 -9.92 -35.14
CA ARG A 7 9.01 -10.62 -35.91
C ARG A 7 9.12 -10.20 -37.37
N LEU A 8 9.33 -11.18 -38.27
CA LEU A 8 9.40 -10.96 -39.70
C LEU A 8 7.98 -10.88 -40.27
N LEU A 9 7.68 -9.85 -41.06
CA LEU A 9 6.47 -9.73 -41.85
C LEU A 9 6.86 -9.62 -43.32
N ARG A 10 6.10 -10.28 -44.20
CA ARG A 10 6.35 -10.36 -45.64
C ARG A 10 5.67 -9.19 -46.33
N GLY A 11 6.42 -8.37 -47.06
CA GLY A 11 5.87 -7.30 -47.89
C GLY A 11 5.30 -7.83 -49.23
N PRO A 12 4.52 -7.00 -49.95
CA PRO A 12 3.89 -7.38 -51.22
C PRO A 12 4.88 -7.76 -52.32
N ASP A 13 6.13 -7.26 -52.27
CA ASP A 13 7.18 -7.56 -53.25
C ASP A 13 8.15 -8.65 -52.79
N ASN A 14 7.72 -9.51 -51.86
CA ASN A 14 8.53 -10.59 -51.28
C ASN A 14 9.81 -10.13 -50.51
N SER A 15 9.93 -8.83 -50.23
CA SER A 15 10.98 -8.24 -49.38
C SER A 15 10.60 -8.31 -47.90
N PHE A 16 11.58 -8.60 -47.02
CA PHE A 16 11.41 -8.58 -45.57
C PHE A 16 11.63 -7.17 -45.01
N LEU A 17 10.59 -6.57 -44.43
CA LEU A 17 10.69 -5.30 -43.74
C LEU A 17 10.92 -5.52 -42.23
N LEU A 18 12.07 -5.07 -41.73
CA LEU A 18 12.36 -5.01 -40.30
C LEU A 18 11.68 -3.77 -39.71
N THR A 19 10.45 -3.93 -39.20
CA THR A 19 9.81 -2.89 -38.40
C THR A 19 10.18 -3.05 -36.93
N THR A 20 11.02 -2.15 -36.40
CA THR A 20 11.17 -2.00 -34.95
C THR A 20 9.96 -1.22 -34.44
N LYS A 21 8.92 -1.91 -33.95
CA LYS A 21 7.97 -1.22 -33.06
C LYS A 21 8.77 -0.76 -31.84
N PRO A 22 8.76 0.54 -31.48
CA PRO A 22 9.38 0.96 -30.24
C PRO A 22 8.73 0.17 -29.11
N PHE A 23 9.56 -0.49 -28.28
CA PHE A 23 9.11 -1.05 -27.02
C PHE A 23 8.52 0.12 -26.23
N ALA A 24 7.18 0.17 -26.13
CA ALA A 24 6.51 1.17 -25.34
C ALA A 24 7.09 1.07 -23.93
N LYS A 25 7.85 2.08 -23.49
CA LYS A 25 8.33 2.14 -22.12
C LYS A 25 7.10 1.98 -21.23
N PRO A 26 7.06 1.01 -20.30
CA PRO A 26 5.96 0.93 -19.36
C PRO A 26 5.87 2.30 -18.67
N THR A 27 4.70 2.93 -18.82
CA THR A 27 4.37 4.14 -18.09
C THR A 27 4.65 3.86 -16.62
N ARG A 28 5.62 4.59 -16.05
CA ARG A 28 5.94 4.52 -14.62
C ARG A 28 4.74 5.04 -13.86
N HIS A 29 3.72 4.21 -13.65
CA HIS A 29 2.97 4.30 -12.41
C HIS A 29 4.02 4.10 -11.33
N ASN A 30 4.23 5.13 -10.52
CA ASN A 30 5.05 5.01 -9.32
C ASN A 30 4.28 4.08 -8.37
N THR A 31 4.32 2.77 -8.66
CA THR A 31 3.68 1.75 -7.86
C THR A 31 4.53 1.67 -6.61
N ILE A 32 4.09 2.39 -5.59
CA ILE A 32 4.58 2.21 -4.24
C ILE A 32 4.39 0.72 -3.95
N GLY A 33 5.51 0.00 -3.77
CA GLY A 33 5.48 -1.43 -3.49
C GLY A 33 4.71 -1.72 -2.20
N PHE A 34 4.09 -2.88 -2.13
CA PHE A 34 3.48 -3.36 -0.91
C PHE A 34 4.59 -3.84 0.05
N GLU A 35 4.63 -3.25 1.23
CA GLU A 35 5.58 -3.58 2.28
C GLU A 35 4.86 -3.51 3.63
N LEU A 36 4.79 -4.64 4.32
CA LEU A 36 4.10 -4.77 5.60
C LEU A 36 5.06 -5.33 6.64
N SER A 37 5.18 -4.64 7.77
CA SER A 37 5.82 -5.15 8.98
C SER A 37 4.74 -5.64 9.94
N LEU A 38 4.93 -6.80 10.54
CA LEU A 38 4.05 -7.33 11.59
C LEU A 38 4.84 -7.45 12.89
N LYS A 39 4.30 -6.89 13.97
CA LYS A 39 4.85 -6.97 15.32
C LYS A 39 3.83 -7.60 16.25
N SER A 40 4.29 -8.57 17.05
CA SER A 40 3.53 -9.06 18.19
C SER A 40 3.59 -8.00 19.29
N VAL A 41 2.46 -7.36 19.57
CA VAL A 41 2.30 -6.35 20.61
C VAL A 41 1.06 -6.72 21.42
N GLU A 42 1.07 -6.40 22.71
CA GLU A 42 -0.08 -6.66 23.58
C GLU A 42 -1.24 -5.70 23.27
N PRO A 43 -2.49 -6.19 23.26
CA PRO A 43 -3.65 -5.34 23.10
C PRO A 43 -3.79 -4.36 24.28
N PRO A 44 -4.40 -3.18 24.05
CA PRO A 44 -4.60 -2.21 25.11
C PRO A 44 -5.62 -2.76 26.11
N PHE A 45 -5.42 -2.47 27.40
CA PHE A 45 -6.38 -2.83 28.45
C PHE A 45 -7.68 -2.02 28.39
N SER A 46 -7.69 -0.89 27.68
CA SER A 46 -8.86 -0.02 27.54
C SER A 46 -9.50 -0.15 26.16
N SER A 47 -10.81 0.10 26.10
CA SER A 47 -11.59 0.18 24.86
C SER A 47 -11.65 1.59 24.27
N LYS A 48 -10.70 2.46 24.62
CA LYS A 48 -10.64 3.80 24.01
C LYS A 48 -10.16 3.64 22.59
N LEU A 49 -10.97 4.12 21.64
CA LEU A 49 -10.68 4.11 20.20
C LEU A 49 -9.26 4.59 19.86
N ASP A 50 -8.75 5.58 20.59
CA ASP A 50 -7.42 6.12 20.37
C ASP A 50 -6.32 5.09 20.68
N GLU A 51 -6.47 4.35 21.78
CA GLU A 51 -5.54 3.30 22.21
C GLU A 51 -5.65 2.06 21.29
N GLU A 52 -6.85 1.73 20.81
CA GLU A 52 -7.07 0.66 19.82
C GLU A 52 -6.41 0.98 18.47
N LEU A 53 -6.49 2.24 18.01
CA LEU A 53 -5.84 2.67 16.77
C LEU A 53 -4.31 2.70 16.92
N ASP A 54 -3.79 3.08 18.09
CA ASP A 54 -2.37 3.05 18.38
C ASP A 54 -1.83 1.62 18.43
N PHE A 55 -2.58 0.70 19.03
CA PHE A 55 -2.30 -0.74 18.97
C PHE A 55 -2.23 -1.23 17.53
N LEU A 56 -3.25 -0.93 16.72
CA LEU A 56 -3.29 -1.34 15.31
C LEU A 56 -2.05 -0.87 14.53
N CYS A 57 -1.69 0.41 14.67
CA CYS A 57 -0.51 0.97 14.01
C CYS A 57 0.77 0.28 14.50
N SER A 58 0.88 0.03 15.80
CA SER A 58 2.03 -0.66 16.40
C SER A 58 2.18 -2.10 15.90
N SER A 59 1.06 -2.83 15.78
CA SER A 59 1.03 -4.18 15.18
C SER A 59 1.54 -4.18 13.75
N PHE A 60 1.32 -3.09 12.99
CA PHE A 60 1.82 -2.94 11.62
C PHE A 60 3.21 -2.27 11.52
N GLY A 61 3.96 -2.24 12.63
CA GLY A 61 5.33 -1.76 12.68
C GLY A 61 5.48 -0.24 12.74
N PHE A 62 4.37 0.50 12.75
CA PHE A 62 4.38 1.94 13.01
C PHE A 62 4.44 2.15 14.52
N SER A 63 5.63 2.30 15.07
CA SER A 63 5.82 2.55 16.49
C SER A 63 6.92 3.60 16.67
N GLU A 64 6.68 4.61 17.49
CA GLU A 64 7.72 5.54 17.92
C GLU A 64 8.35 5.06 19.24
N PRO A 65 9.56 5.54 19.59
CA PRO A 65 10.15 5.29 20.91
C PRO A 65 9.20 5.69 22.04
N PHE A 66 9.33 5.02 23.19
CA PHE A 66 8.53 5.27 24.37
C PHE A 66 8.48 6.77 24.73
N GLY A 67 7.28 7.29 25.01
CA GLY A 67 7.06 8.70 25.34
C GLY A 67 6.90 9.65 24.15
N LYS A 68 7.01 9.17 22.90
CA LYS A 68 6.69 9.97 21.71
C LYS A 68 5.35 9.59 21.11
N GLN A 69 4.59 10.60 20.71
CA GLN A 69 3.33 10.41 20.00
C GLN A 69 3.62 9.85 18.60
N ASN A 70 2.96 8.74 18.27
CA ASN A 70 3.16 8.06 16.99
C ASN A 70 2.60 8.87 15.83
N SER A 71 3.48 9.49 15.05
CA SER A 71 3.08 10.38 13.95
C SER A 71 2.29 9.64 12.86
N ALA A 72 2.55 8.36 12.63
CA ALA A 72 1.77 7.55 11.70
C ALA A 72 0.36 7.29 12.24
N SER A 73 0.23 6.92 13.53
CA SER A 73 -1.08 6.77 14.18
C SER A 73 -1.89 8.04 14.11
N LEU A 74 -1.28 9.22 14.33
CA LEU A 74 -1.99 10.50 14.25
C LEU A 74 -2.58 10.75 12.86
N VAL A 75 -1.77 10.54 11.82
CA VAL A 75 -2.21 10.69 10.43
C VAL A 75 -3.32 9.70 10.11
N PHE A 76 -3.14 8.43 10.48
CA PHE A 76 -4.14 7.39 10.23
C PHE A 76 -5.45 7.67 10.96
N LYS A 77 -5.39 8.02 12.25
CA LYS A 77 -6.53 8.42 13.07
C LYS A 77 -7.29 9.60 12.50
N GLU A 78 -6.60 10.62 12.01
CA GLU A 78 -7.25 11.77 11.36
C GLU A 78 -7.99 11.36 10.08
N LEU A 79 -7.42 10.44 9.29
CA LEU A 79 -8.10 9.87 8.12
C LEU A 79 -9.31 9.02 8.52
N VAL A 80 -9.23 8.22 9.58
CA VAL A 80 -10.35 7.41 10.10
C VAL A 80 -11.48 8.31 10.62
N LYS A 81 -11.15 9.35 11.40
CA LYS A 81 -12.12 10.34 11.88
C LYS A 81 -12.81 11.04 10.72
N ASN A 82 -12.04 11.46 9.71
CA ASN A 82 -12.58 12.08 8.51
C ASN A 82 -13.50 11.12 7.74
N ALA A 83 -13.13 9.84 7.62
CA ALA A 83 -13.96 8.80 7.02
C ALA A 83 -15.31 8.64 7.75
N ARG A 84 -15.29 8.61 9.09
CA ARG A 84 -16.49 8.48 9.91
C ARG A 84 -17.41 9.69 9.82
N MET A 85 -16.88 10.91 9.89
CA MET A 85 -17.69 12.14 9.84
C MET A 85 -18.52 12.25 8.56
N HIS A 86 -18.00 11.72 7.45
CA HIS A 86 -18.66 11.77 6.15
C HIS A 86 -19.44 10.49 5.80
N PHE A 87 -19.55 9.53 6.72
CA PHE A 87 -20.26 8.26 6.52
C PHE A 87 -21.77 8.43 6.19
N PRO A 88 -22.52 9.42 6.71
CA PRO A 88 -23.93 9.62 6.35
C PRO A 88 -24.13 10.20 4.94
N LEU A 89 -23.11 10.81 4.34
CA LEU A 89 -23.19 11.45 3.02
C LEU A 89 -22.82 10.44 1.93
N LYS A 90 -23.75 9.53 1.62
CA LYS A 90 -23.66 8.52 0.54
C LYS A 90 -23.81 9.11 -0.88
N THR A 91 -23.37 10.33 -1.14
CA THR A 91 -23.30 10.88 -2.51
C THR A 91 -21.87 10.76 -3.02
N ALA A 92 -21.72 9.96 -4.09
CA ALA A 92 -20.50 9.32 -4.58
C ALA A 92 -19.36 10.24 -5.08
N SER A 93 -19.35 11.53 -4.75
CA SER A 93 -18.40 12.50 -5.32
C SER A 93 -17.64 13.35 -4.30
N THR A 94 -18.01 13.39 -3.01
CA THR A 94 -17.31 14.22 -2.01
C THR A 94 -16.61 13.37 -0.94
N LEU A 95 -15.57 12.68 -1.40
CA LEU A 95 -14.25 12.55 -0.78
C LEU A 95 -14.18 12.66 0.76
N SER A 96 -14.29 11.53 1.45
CA SER A 96 -13.79 11.39 2.82
C SER A 96 -12.25 11.28 2.88
N MET A 97 -11.55 11.94 1.95
CA MET A 97 -10.10 11.89 1.76
C MET A 97 -9.49 13.27 2.00
N LEU A 98 -8.26 13.31 2.51
CA LEU A 98 -7.56 14.54 2.85
C LEU A 98 -6.29 14.72 2.02
N SER A 99 -5.95 15.97 1.71
CA SER A 99 -4.64 16.28 1.11
C SER A 99 -3.55 16.33 2.19
N SER A 100 -2.28 16.23 1.79
CA SER A 100 -1.16 16.40 2.74
C SER A 100 -1.11 17.80 3.37
N SER A 101 -1.58 18.83 2.67
CA SER A 101 -1.68 20.19 3.20
C SER A 101 -2.80 20.31 4.24
N GLU A 102 -3.92 19.64 4.00
CA GLU A 102 -5.07 19.59 4.93
C GLU A 102 -4.66 18.90 6.24
N LEU A 103 -4.04 17.72 6.14
CA LEU A 103 -3.50 16.98 7.28
C LEU A 103 -2.44 17.77 8.06
N SER A 104 -1.53 18.45 7.34
CA SER A 104 -0.50 19.31 7.95
C SER A 104 -1.13 20.42 8.80
N ARG A 105 -2.19 21.07 8.29
CA ARG A 105 -2.92 22.11 9.04
C ARG A 105 -3.65 21.55 10.27
N ARG A 106 -4.32 20.41 10.12
CA ARG A 106 -5.09 19.78 11.22
C ARG A 106 -4.20 19.25 12.34
N LEU A 107 -3.08 18.61 11.99
CA LEU A 107 -2.16 17.98 12.94
C LEU A 107 -1.02 18.89 13.39
N ARG A 108 -0.89 20.09 12.81
CA ARG A 108 0.23 21.04 13.06
C ARG A 108 1.61 20.42 12.85
N LEU A 109 1.72 19.48 11.90
CA LEU A 109 2.97 18.84 11.49
C LEU A 109 3.45 19.40 10.16
N SER A 110 4.76 19.35 9.91
CA SER A 110 5.31 19.77 8.61
C SER A 110 4.74 18.90 7.48
N ARG A 111 4.54 19.49 6.31
CA ARG A 111 4.03 18.75 5.14
C ARG A 111 4.97 17.60 4.74
N GLY A 112 6.28 17.76 4.92
CA GLY A 112 7.27 16.71 4.69
C GLY A 112 7.07 15.51 5.64
N ALA A 113 6.86 15.76 6.92
CA ALA A 113 6.56 14.71 7.90
C ALA A 113 5.26 13.96 7.56
N ILE A 114 4.20 14.69 7.20
CA ILE A 114 2.92 14.11 6.77
C ILE A 114 3.10 13.21 5.53
N ILE A 115 3.82 13.69 4.50
CA ILE A 115 4.07 12.90 3.28
C ILE A 115 4.85 11.62 3.61
N ASN A 116 5.84 11.69 4.50
CA ASN A 116 6.58 10.51 4.92
C ASN A 116 5.65 9.46 5.54
N GLN A 117 4.80 9.86 6.49
CA GLN A 117 3.86 8.94 7.13
C GLN A 117 2.83 8.39 6.14
N LEU A 118 2.29 9.22 5.25
CA LEU A 118 1.35 8.79 4.22
C LEU A 118 1.97 7.78 3.25
N ASN A 119 3.24 7.95 2.88
CA ASN A 119 3.94 6.99 2.04
C ASN A 119 4.11 5.65 2.76
N ASN A 120 4.45 5.65 4.05
CA ASN A 120 4.60 4.40 4.82
C ASN A 120 3.24 3.70 5.02
N LEU A 121 2.19 4.44 5.38
CA LEU A 121 0.82 3.92 5.49
C LEU A 121 0.27 3.43 4.14
N GLN A 122 0.71 4.03 3.03
CA GLN A 122 0.34 3.58 1.69
C GLN A 122 1.09 2.29 1.32
N ARG A 123 2.39 2.17 1.64
CA ARG A 123 3.18 0.95 1.45
C ARG A 123 2.59 -0.23 2.21
N SER A 124 2.15 -0.01 3.45
CA SER A 124 1.51 -1.04 4.26
C SER A 124 0.11 -1.40 3.78
N GLY A 125 -0.49 -0.62 2.89
CA GLY A 125 -1.85 -0.84 2.41
C GLY A 125 -2.95 -0.38 3.38
N LEU A 126 -2.64 0.32 4.48
CA LEU A 126 -3.65 0.91 5.36
C LEU A 126 -4.33 2.14 4.73
N VAL A 127 -3.59 2.87 3.89
CA VAL A 127 -4.03 4.11 3.23
C VAL A 127 -3.96 3.97 1.72
N VAL A 128 -4.96 4.52 1.03
CA VAL A 128 -4.99 4.64 -0.43
C VAL A 128 -4.85 6.09 -0.85
N LYS A 129 -4.21 6.30 -2.01
CA LYS A 129 -4.03 7.60 -2.63
C LYS A 129 -4.84 7.72 -3.92
N ARG A 130 -5.60 8.81 -4.08
CA ARG A 130 -6.29 9.19 -5.31
C ARG A 130 -5.91 10.62 -5.69
N GLY A 131 -5.09 10.77 -6.73
CA GLY A 131 -4.52 12.06 -7.10
C GLY A 131 -3.70 12.67 -5.95
N ARG A 132 -4.16 13.81 -5.42
CA ARG A 132 -3.52 14.52 -4.29
C ARG A 132 -4.11 14.18 -2.92
N LEU A 133 -5.08 13.27 -2.88
CA LEU A 133 -5.87 12.95 -1.71
C LEU A 133 -5.55 11.55 -1.18
N TYR A 134 -5.65 11.40 0.13
CA TYR A 134 -5.35 10.19 0.88
C TYR A 134 -6.54 9.82 1.76
N GLY A 135 -6.80 8.52 1.91
CA GLY A 135 -7.91 8.02 2.70
C GLY A 135 -7.64 6.60 3.20
N VAL A 136 -8.43 6.17 4.17
CA VAL A 136 -8.44 4.75 4.58
C VAL A 136 -8.78 3.86 3.39
N ARG A 137 -8.16 2.68 3.32
CA ARG A 137 -8.33 1.74 2.21
C ARG A 137 -9.78 1.30 2.02
N SER A 138 -10.48 1.04 3.13
CA SER A 138 -11.88 0.63 3.15
C SER A 138 -12.70 1.47 4.12
N ASN A 139 -14.02 1.39 4.02
CA ASN A 139 -14.97 2.06 4.93
C ASN A 139 -15.09 1.38 6.30
N SER A 140 -14.41 0.26 6.49
CA SER A 140 -14.33 -0.49 7.74
C SER A 140 -12.87 -0.84 8.02
N ILE A 141 -12.44 -0.70 9.28
CA ILE A 141 -11.11 -1.12 9.72
C ILE A 141 -10.99 -2.64 9.57
N LEU A 142 -11.98 -3.40 10.03
CA LEU A 142 -12.00 -4.86 9.87
C LEU A 142 -11.79 -5.27 8.41
N ARG A 143 -12.55 -4.67 7.48
CA ARG A 143 -12.40 -4.95 6.05
C ARG A 143 -11.02 -4.56 5.52
N THR A 144 -10.42 -3.51 6.05
CA THR A 144 -9.04 -3.14 5.72
C THR A 144 -8.06 -4.23 6.16
N ILE A 145 -8.27 -4.84 7.34
CA ILE A 145 -7.43 -5.93 7.85
C ILE A 145 -7.60 -7.20 7.02
N GLU A 146 -8.84 -7.59 6.70
CA GLU A 146 -9.13 -8.75 5.82
C GLU A 146 -8.46 -8.59 4.43
N GLU A 147 -8.51 -7.38 3.87
CA GLU A 147 -7.85 -7.08 2.60
C GLU A 147 -6.31 -7.16 2.69
N LEU A 148 -5.73 -6.76 3.83
CA LEU A 148 -4.29 -6.92 4.09
C LEU A 148 -3.88 -8.38 4.26
N GLU A 149 -4.66 -9.16 5.00
CA GLU A 149 -4.43 -10.60 5.15
C GLU A 149 -4.44 -11.31 3.79
N ALA A 150 -5.38 -10.96 2.90
CA ALA A 150 -5.42 -11.49 1.55
C ALA A 150 -4.18 -11.09 0.73
N ASP A 151 -3.67 -9.87 0.89
CA ASP A 151 -2.46 -9.41 0.19
C ASP A 151 -1.20 -10.13 0.69
N VAL A 152 -1.06 -10.32 2.00
CA VAL A 152 0.01 -11.11 2.62
C VAL A 152 -0.05 -12.57 2.17
N SER A 153 -1.25 -13.16 2.14
CA SER A 153 -1.47 -14.53 1.68
C SER A 153 -0.98 -14.72 0.24
N LYS A 154 -1.28 -13.79 -0.67
CA LYS A 154 -0.77 -13.82 -2.05
C LYS A 154 0.76 -13.75 -2.12
N VAL A 155 1.40 -13.01 -1.22
CA VAL A 155 2.87 -12.98 -1.12
C VAL A 155 3.40 -14.34 -0.69
N PHE A 156 2.85 -14.93 0.37
CA PHE A 156 3.22 -16.28 0.82
C PHE A 156 3.03 -17.34 -0.25
N GLU A 157 1.93 -17.32 -1.01
CA GLU A 157 1.71 -18.28 -2.10
C GLU A 157 2.79 -18.20 -3.17
N LYS A 158 3.23 -17.00 -3.54
CA LYS A 158 4.33 -16.83 -4.50
C LYS A 158 5.65 -17.33 -3.93
N THR A 159 5.95 -16.99 -2.67
CA THR A 159 7.19 -17.42 -2.01
C THR A 159 7.24 -18.93 -1.81
N LYS A 160 6.13 -19.56 -1.42
CA LYS A 160 6.02 -21.03 -1.28
C LYS A 160 6.28 -21.76 -2.59
N LYS A 161 5.83 -21.22 -3.74
CA LYS A 161 6.14 -21.80 -5.05
C LYS A 161 7.63 -21.79 -5.36
N VAL A 162 8.32 -20.70 -5.05
CA VAL A 162 9.78 -20.60 -5.22
C VAL A 162 10.50 -21.54 -4.25
N ALA A 163 10.09 -21.57 -2.98
CA ALA A 163 10.66 -22.47 -1.98
C ALA A 163 10.50 -23.94 -2.39
N LYS A 164 9.32 -24.33 -2.90
CA LYS A 164 9.09 -25.69 -3.43
C LYS A 164 10.08 -26.03 -4.55
N GLN A 165 10.30 -25.12 -5.51
CA GLN A 165 11.26 -25.35 -6.58
C GLN A 165 12.69 -25.56 -6.04
N ILE A 166 13.09 -24.75 -5.04
CA ILE A 166 14.38 -24.92 -4.38
C ILE A 166 14.45 -26.31 -3.73
N ASP A 167 13.43 -26.71 -2.97
CA ASP A 167 13.43 -28.01 -2.33
C ASP A 167 13.48 -29.17 -3.35
N GLU A 168 12.85 -29.04 -4.52
CA GLU A 168 12.92 -30.02 -5.62
C GLU A 168 14.36 -30.10 -6.17
N ASP A 169 14.97 -28.96 -6.47
CA ASP A 169 16.31 -28.87 -7.07
C ASP A 169 17.40 -29.40 -6.13
N PHE A 170 17.21 -29.26 -4.82
CA PHE A 170 18.15 -29.73 -3.78
C PHE A 170 17.78 -31.11 -3.20
N GLY A 171 16.68 -31.74 -3.64
CA GLY A 171 16.24 -33.04 -3.12
C GLY A 171 15.79 -33.01 -1.64
N MET A 172 15.24 -31.88 -1.18
CA MET A 172 14.76 -31.66 0.19
C MET A 172 13.24 -31.89 0.35
N LEU A 173 12.50 -32.12 -0.74
CA LEU A 173 11.10 -32.53 -0.68
C LEU A 173 10.99 -34.02 -0.34
N GLY A 174 10.61 -34.30 0.91
CA GLY A 174 10.19 -35.61 1.39
C GLY A 174 8.69 -35.85 1.23
#